data_AF-A0A1G2DE02-F1
#
_entry.id   AF-A0A1G2DE02-F1
#
_cell.length_a   1.000
_cell.length_b   1.000
_cell.length_c   1.000
_cell.angle_alpha   90.00
_cell.angle_beta   90.00
_cell.angle_gamma   90.00
#
_symmetry.space_group_name_H-M   'P 1'
#
loop_
_entity.id
_entity.type
_entity.pdbx_description
1 polymer ?
#
loop_
_entity_poly.entity_id
_entity_poly.type
_entity_poly.pdbx_seq_one_letter_code
_entity_poly.pdbx_strand_id
1 'polypeptide(L)' 'MNISDDRLREFQDAYKEDFGDNISPAEAREMLSRLTTLYESLLRPLPDRPQGEDFTRRDDLTRPRNVRGAP' A
#
# COMPACT_ATOMS: atom_id res chain seq x y z
N MET A 1 17.31 -1.76 6.61
CA MET A 1 17.01 -1.40 8.01
C MET A 1 17.84 -2.29 8.92
N ASN A 2 18.58 -1.73 9.89
CA ASN A 2 19.34 -2.55 10.85
C ASN A 2 18.46 -2.78 12.09
N ILE A 3 17.99 -4.01 12.29
CA ILE A 3 17.12 -4.40 13.40
C ILE A 3 18.02 -4.98 14.48
N SER A 4 18.00 -4.39 15.68
CA SER A 4 18.76 -4.91 16.82
C SER A 4 18.19 -6.25 17.29
N ASP A 5 19.04 -7.10 17.85
CA ASP A 5 18.62 -8.40 18.36
C ASP A 5 17.61 -8.30 19.51
N ASP A 6 17.67 -7.22 20.31
CA ASP A 6 16.69 -6.95 21.37
C ASP A 6 15.28 -6.69 20.79
N ARG A 7 15.18 -5.88 19.73
CA ARG A 7 13.91 -5.60 19.04
C ARG A 7 13.38 -6.83 18.32
N LEU A 8 14.29 -7.65 17.81
CA LEU A 8 13.91 -8.92 17.18
C LEU A 8 13.30 -9.86 18.22
N ARG A 9 13.90 -9.95 19.41
CA ARG A 9 13.40 -10.78 20.50
C ARG A 9 12.04 -10.30 21.01
N GLU A 10 11.90 -8.99 21.21
CA GLU A 10 10.62 -8.35 21.58
C GLU A 10 9.51 -8.69 20.56
N PHE A 11 9.82 -8.64 19.26
CA PHE A 11 8.87 -9.02 18.21
C PHE A 11 8.50 -10.51 18.26
N GLN A 12 9.46 -11.40 18.49
CA GLN A 12 9.20 -12.84 18.61
C GLN A 12 8.32 -13.16 19.84
N ASP A 13 8.57 -12.49 20.97
CA ASP A 13 7.79 -12.65 22.18
C ASP A 13 6.34 -12.19 21.98
N ALA A 14 6.15 -11.01 21.37
CA ALA A 14 4.82 -10.49 21.03
C ALA A 14 4.08 -11.40 20.03
N TYR A 15 4.77 -11.88 18.99
CA TYR A 15 4.17 -12.80 18.02
C TYR A 15 3.69 -14.10 18.68
N LYS A 16 4.48 -14.63 19.61
CA LYS A 16 4.12 -15.83 20.36
C LYS A 16 2.92 -15.58 21.28
N GLU A 17 2.85 -14.42 21.93
CA GLU A 17 1.72 -14.04 22.78
C GLU A 17 0.41 -13.96 21.99
N ASP A 18 0.44 -13.31 20.82
CA ASP A 18 -0.77 -13.05 20.02
C ASP A 18 -1.22 -14.27 19.18
N PHE A 19 -0.28 -15.04 18.64
CA PHE A 19 -0.56 -16.10 17.68
C PHE A 19 -0.28 -17.51 18.21
N GLY A 20 0.38 -17.65 19.36
CA GLY A 20 0.71 -18.95 19.96
C GLY A 20 1.83 -19.73 19.26
N ASP A 21 2.41 -19.18 18.18
CA ASP A 21 3.44 -19.83 17.38
C ASP A 21 4.83 -19.23 17.62
N ASN A 22 5.87 -20.06 17.48
CA ASN A 22 7.25 -19.59 17.50
C ASN A 22 7.73 -19.38 16.06
N ILE A 23 8.30 -18.22 15.79
CA ILE A 23 8.95 -17.91 14.51
C ILE A 23 10.46 -17.89 14.69
N SER A 24 11.19 -18.32 13.67
CA SER A 24 12.65 -18.27 13.67
C SER A 24 13.16 -16.81 13.61
N PRO A 25 14.40 -16.54 14.03
CA PRO A 25 14.99 -15.20 13.91
C PRO A 25 15.02 -14.66 12.46
N ALA A 26 15.13 -15.54 11.47
CA ALA A 26 15.12 -15.16 10.05
C ALA A 26 13.73 -14.69 9.62
N GLU A 27 12.68 -15.46 9.95
CA GLU A 27 11.28 -15.09 9.69
C GLU A 27 10.91 -13.79 10.41
N ALA A 28 11.29 -13.67 11.69
CA ALA A 28 11.05 -12.46 12.48
C ALA A 28 11.68 -11.22 11.84
N ARG A 29 12.92 -11.32 11.33
CA ARG A 29 13.60 -10.19 10.65
C ARG A 29 12.88 -9.82 9.36
N GLU A 30 12.46 -10.80 8.58
CA GLU A 30 11.72 -10.57 7.34
C GLU A 30 10.37 -9.88 7.61
N MET A 31 9.60 -10.42 8.55
CA MET A 31 8.28 -9.89 8.93
C MET A 31 8.38 -8.45 9.46
N LEU A 32 9.29 -8.20 10.40
CA LEU A 32 9.48 -6.88 10.98
C LEU A 32 9.97 -5.86 9.94
N SER A 33 10.83 -6.27 9.01
CA SER A 33 11.28 -5.43 7.88
C SER A 33 10.11 -5.06 6.96
N ARG A 34 9.24 -6.01 6.61
CA ARG A 34 8.05 -5.77 5.80
C ARG A 34 7.07 -4.83 6.50
N LEU A 35 6.80 -5.06 7.79
CA LEU A 35 5.92 -4.21 8.61
C LEU A 35 6.41 -2.77 8.68
N THR A 36 7.71 -2.58 8.94
CA THR A 36 8.27 -1.23 9.02
C THR A 36 8.24 -0.55 7.65
N THR A 37 8.57 -1.27 6.57
CA THR A 37 8.52 -0.72 5.21
C THR A 37 7.09 -0.28 4.86
N LEU A 38 6.08 -1.07 5.23
CA LEU A 38 4.69 -0.70 5.04
C LEU A 38 4.33 0.56 5.84
N TYR A 39 4.69 0.60 7.12
CA TYR A 39 4.42 1.74 7.98
C TYR A 39 5.06 3.03 7.45
N GLU A 40 6.32 2.97 7.04
CA GLU A 40 7.02 4.08 6.39
C GLU A 40 6.33 4.52 5.09
N SER A 41 5.75 3.58 4.33
CA SER A 41 5.03 3.89 3.10
C SER A 41 3.70 4.59 3.37
N LEU A 42 3.00 4.19 4.44
CA LEU A 42 1.73 4.80 4.86
C LEU A 42 1.93 6.20 5.46
N LEU A 43 3.07 6.44 6.11
CA LEU A 43 3.40 7.74 6.70
C LEU A 43 3.93 8.75 5.67
N ARG A 44 4.25 8.33 4.45
CA ARG A 44 4.68 9.28 3.43
C ARG A 44 3.53 10.23 3.12
N PRO A 45 3.78 11.55 3.08
CA PRO A 45 2.78 12.47 2.56
C PRO A 45 2.42 12.02 1.14
N LEU A 46 1.13 12.12 0.81
CA LEU A 46 0.72 11.95 -0.57
C LEU A 46 1.54 12.91 -1.42
N PRO A 47 2.08 12.47 -2.57
CA PRO A 47 2.79 13.38 -3.45
C PRO A 47 1.86 14.57 -3.73
N ASP A 48 2.42 15.78 -3.70
CA ASP A 48 1.68 16.96 -4.11
C ASP A 48 1.04 16.65 -5.45
N ARG A 49 -0.29 16.81 -5.54
CA ARG A 49 -1.01 16.64 -6.80
C ARG A 49 -0.21 17.40 -7.86
N PRO A 50 0.20 16.78 -8.98
CA PRO A 50 0.65 17.58 -10.11
C PRO A 50 -0.49 18.55 -10.41
N GLN A 51 -0.22 19.85 -10.23
CA GLN A 51 -1.07 20.92 -10.75
C GLN A 51 -1.08 20.74 -12.27
N GLY A 52 -2.03 19.99 -12.82
CA GLY A 52 -2.09 19.84 -14.27
C GLY A 52 -2.85 18.65 -14.84
N GLU A 53 -3.24 17.64 -14.07
CA GLU A 53 -4.17 16.63 -14.59
C GLU A 53 -5.56 16.91 -14.04
N ASP A 54 -6.18 17.88 -14.71
CA ASP A 54 -7.62 18.00 -14.82
C ASP A 54 -8.17 16.60 -15.12
N PHE A 55 -8.77 15.97 -14.10
CA PHE A 55 -9.71 14.87 -14.27
C PHE A 55 -10.96 15.44 -14.95
N THR A 56 -10.79 16.00 -16.15
CA THR A 56 -11.86 16.11 -17.13
C THR A 56 -12.17 14.68 -17.52
N ARG A 57 -13.09 14.09 -16.73
CA ARG A 57 -14.06 13.13 -17.22
C ARG A 57 -14.44 13.56 -18.62
N ARG A 58 -13.85 12.95 -19.64
CA ARG A 58 -14.46 12.86 -20.95
C ARG A 58 -15.60 11.86 -20.82
N ASP A 59 -16.65 12.28 -20.12
CA ASP A 59 -18.00 11.83 -20.41
C ASP A 59 -18.40 12.46 -21.76
N ASP A 60 -17.74 12.03 -22.83
CA ASP A 60 -18.14 12.32 -24.21
C ASP A 60 -19.32 11.41 -24.61
N LEU A 61 -20.32 11.35 -23.73
CA LEU A 61 -21.60 10.66 -23.92
C LEU A 61 -22.62 11.51 -24.70
N THR A 62 -22.16 12.57 -25.38
CA THR A 62 -22.99 13.41 -26.24
C THR A 62 -22.40 13.55 -27.65
N ARG A 63 -22.16 12.43 -28.32
CA ARG A 63 -22.29 12.42 -29.79
C ARG A 63 -23.72 12.04 -30.13
N PRO A 64 -24.56 12.93 -30.69
CA PRO A 64 -25.76 12.48 -31.36
C PRO A 64 -25.32 11.59 -32.52
N ARG A 65 -25.68 10.30 -32.47
CA ARG A 65 -25.67 9.43 -33.64
C ARG A 65 -26.56 10.12 -34.67
N ASN A 66 -25.95 10.72 -35.69
CA ASN A 66 -26.67 11.10 -36.90
C ASN A 66 -27.27 9.82 -37.48
N VAL A 67 -28.53 9.57 -37.18
CA VAL A 67 -29.37 8.58 -37.84
C VAL A 67 -29.62 9.14 -39.23
N ARG A 68 -28.77 8.79 -40.20
CA ARG A 68 -29.15 8.88 -41.61
C ARG A 68 -30.03 7.68 -41.92
N GLY A 69 -31.31 7.84 -41.58
CA GLY A 69 -32.40 7.00 -42.04
C GLY A 69 -33.41 7.85 -42.80
N ALA A 70 -33.50 7.56 -44.11
CA ALA A 70 -34.63 7.78 -45.03
C ALA A 70 -34.97 9.22 -45.47
N PRO A 71 -35.64 9.41 -46.63
CA PRO A 71 -36.16 8.42 -47.59
C PRO A 71 -35.41 8.36 -48.94
#